data_AF-A0A6A5FYT8-F1
#
_entry.id   AF-A0A6A5FYT8-F1
#
_cell.length_a   1.000
_cell.length_b   1.000
_cell.length_c   1.000
_cell.angle_alpha   90.00
_cell.angle_beta   90.00
_cell.angle_gamma   90.00
#
_symmetry.space_group_name_H-M   'P 1'
#
loop_
_entity.id
_entity.type
_entity.pdbx_description
1 polymer ?
#
loop_
_entity_poly.entity_id
_entity_poly.type
_entity_poly.pdbx_seq_one_letter_code
_entity_poly.pdbx_strand_id
1 'polypeptide(L)'
;MALRITVILCLYAFQIAQTRIAFPYRREPNSTCTCIPEIDPVCVRDGPYQYTYSNMCIFQCAQETKKDLALLYEGSCCSARYCNMFEQPVCAEGQMYQTVCEFEERQCIEFKLFKNHISMDSSQEKCSCTAPCPTEWNPVCDKKGQTHANFCTFLNSKCYHKNQ
;
A
#
# COMPACT_ATOMS: atom_id res chain seq x y z
N MET A 1 -31.54 -1.79 -34.42
CA MET A 1 -31.38 -2.61 -33.21
C MET A 1 -29.89 -2.78 -32.92
N ALA A 2 -29.26 -1.85 -32.22
CA ALA A 2 -27.82 -1.90 -31.91
C ALA A 2 -27.49 -1.14 -30.59
N LEU A 3 -28.45 -1.06 -29.67
CA LEU A 3 -28.31 -0.29 -28.42
C LEU A 3 -28.42 -1.13 -27.14
N ARG A 4 -28.37 -2.47 -27.24
CA ARG A 4 -28.55 -3.37 -26.09
C ARG A 4 -27.33 -4.24 -25.74
N ILE A 5 -26.25 -4.19 -26.52
CA ILE A 5 -25.09 -5.08 -26.31
C ILE A 5 -24.00 -4.44 -25.44
N THR A 6 -23.85 -3.10 -25.46
CA THR A 6 -22.83 -2.38 -24.67
C THR A 6 -23.12 -2.34 -23.18
N VAL A 7 -24.39 -2.34 -22.76
CA VAL A 7 -24.79 -2.31 -21.33
C VAL A 7 -24.53 -3.67 -20.65
N ILE A 8 -24.56 -4.77 -21.40
CA ILE A 8 -24.40 -6.12 -20.83
C ILE A 8 -22.94 -6.41 -20.46
N LEU A 9 -21.97 -5.84 -21.17
CA LEU A 9 -20.55 -5.97 -20.84
C LEU A 9 -20.16 -5.27 -19.52
N CYS A 10 -20.97 -4.33 -19.02
CA CYS A 10 -20.76 -3.71 -17.71
C CYS A 10 -21.23 -4.57 -16.52
N LEU A 11 -22.09 -5.58 -16.74
CA LEU A 11 -22.64 -6.40 -15.64
C LEU A 11 -21.86 -7.68 -15.36
N TYR A 12 -20.96 -8.10 -16.27
CA TYR A 12 -20.19 -9.35 -16.16
C TYR A 12 -18.73 -9.17 -15.75
N ALA A 13 -18.36 -8.03 -15.16
CA ALA A 13 -17.05 -7.85 -14.51
C ALA A 13 -17.10 -8.03 -12.97
N PHE A 14 -18.23 -8.49 -12.42
CA PHE A 14 -18.41 -8.76 -10.98
C PHE A 14 -17.99 -10.19 -10.57
N GLN A 15 -16.99 -10.76 -11.23
CA GLN A 15 -16.34 -11.99 -10.79
C GLN A 15 -14.82 -11.80 -10.79
N ILE A 16 -14.34 -10.97 -9.86
CA ILE A 16 -12.95 -11.03 -9.45
C ILE A 16 -12.94 -11.49 -8.00
N ALA A 17 -12.66 -12.79 -7.88
CA ALA A 17 -11.91 -13.44 -6.82
C ALA A 17 -12.25 -13.04 -5.37
N GLN A 18 -12.89 -13.99 -4.69
CA GLN A 18 -12.72 -14.30 -3.26
C GLN A 18 -11.69 -13.41 -2.56
N THR A 19 -12.14 -12.31 -1.94
CA THR A 19 -11.35 -11.57 -0.98
C THR A 19 -11.22 -12.43 0.27
N ARG A 20 -10.35 -13.44 0.22
CA ARG A 20 -9.70 -13.89 1.44
C ARG A 20 -8.98 -12.65 1.96
N ILE A 21 -9.45 -12.13 3.09
CA ILE A 21 -8.69 -11.16 3.88
C ILE A 21 -7.43 -11.92 4.31
N ALA A 22 -6.43 -11.89 3.44
CA ALA A 22 -5.11 -12.41 3.72
C ALA A 22 -4.47 -11.36 4.63
N PHE A 23 -4.65 -11.53 5.94
CA PHE A 23 -3.71 -10.94 6.87
C PHE A 23 -2.30 -11.38 6.40
N PRO A 24 -1.33 -10.45 6.24
CA PRO A 24 0.07 -10.83 6.01
C PRO A 24 0.72 -11.38 7.28
N TYR A 25 -0.07 -11.97 8.18
CA TYR A 25 0.44 -12.89 9.16
C TYR A 25 0.65 -14.21 8.43
N ARG A 26 1.90 -14.49 8.05
CA ARG A 26 2.19 -15.79 7.44
C ARG A 26 1.82 -16.84 8.49
N ARG A 27 0.84 -17.70 8.16
CA ARG A 27 0.61 -18.94 8.91
C ARG A 27 1.95 -19.64 8.99
N GLU A 28 2.37 -19.92 10.22
CA GLU A 28 3.68 -20.47 10.54
C GLU A 28 4.05 -21.59 9.56
N PRO A 29 5.31 -21.64 9.08
CA PRO A 29 5.75 -22.81 8.34
C PRO A 29 5.51 -24.05 9.18
N ASN A 30 5.23 -25.18 8.53
CA ASN A 30 4.96 -26.48 9.13
C ASN A 30 6.23 -27.05 9.83
N SER A 31 6.72 -26.33 10.82
CA SER A 31 7.92 -26.63 11.60
C SER A 31 7.54 -26.77 13.06
N THR A 32 8.04 -27.83 13.68
CA THR A 32 7.91 -28.19 15.10
C THR A 32 8.65 -27.19 16.00
N CYS A 33 8.33 -25.90 15.90
CA CYS A 33 8.93 -24.86 16.75
C CYS A 33 8.44 -25.04 18.19
N THR A 34 9.35 -25.25 19.13
CA THR A 34 9.02 -25.27 20.56
C THR A 34 9.15 -23.85 21.12
N CYS A 35 8.21 -22.98 20.77
CA CYS A 35 8.15 -21.61 21.27
C CYS A 35 6.97 -21.44 22.22
N ILE A 36 7.14 -20.58 23.23
CA ILE A 36 6.05 -20.19 24.12
C ILE A 36 5.06 -19.32 23.31
N PRO A 37 3.74 -19.50 23.48
CA PRO A 37 2.73 -18.68 22.82
C PRO A 37 2.70 -17.27 23.44
N GLU A 38 3.67 -16.45 23.08
CA GLU A 38 3.81 -15.04 23.46
C GLU A 38 3.64 -14.14 22.23
N ILE A 39 2.99 -12.98 22.42
CA ILE A 39 2.77 -11.99 21.36
C ILE A 39 3.73 -10.81 21.62
N ASP A 40 4.89 -10.87 20.98
CA ASP A 40 5.90 -9.81 20.95
C ASP A 40 6.43 -9.67 19.52
N PRO A 41 5.63 -9.09 18.61
CA PRO A 41 5.79 -9.31 17.18
C PRO A 41 7.09 -8.73 16.62
N VAL A 42 7.56 -9.30 15.52
CA VAL A 42 8.70 -8.78 14.76
C VAL A 42 8.39 -8.69 13.27
N CYS A 43 8.89 -7.65 12.61
CA CYS A 43 8.75 -7.47 11.18
C CYS A 43 9.97 -8.07 10.45
N VAL A 44 9.70 -8.96 9.50
CA VAL A 44 10.71 -9.75 8.81
C VAL A 44 10.54 -9.62 7.30
N ARG A 45 11.63 -9.38 6.59
CA ARG A 45 11.69 -9.40 5.13
C ARG A 45 11.92 -10.82 4.64
N ASP A 46 11.11 -11.22 3.67
CA ASP A 46 11.30 -12.42 2.86
C ASP A 46 11.30 -12.04 1.37
N GLY A 47 12.51 -11.92 0.81
CA GLY A 47 12.68 -11.47 -0.57
C GLY A 47 12.06 -10.07 -0.78
N PRO A 48 11.08 -9.92 -1.70
CA PRO A 48 10.39 -8.66 -1.95
C PRO A 48 9.24 -8.37 -0.98
N TYR A 49 8.89 -9.30 -0.10
CA TYR A 49 7.75 -9.19 0.81
C TYR A 49 8.19 -8.99 2.26
N GLN A 50 7.27 -8.53 3.10
CA GLN A 50 7.46 -8.44 4.55
C GLN A 50 6.32 -9.16 5.28
N TYR A 51 6.65 -9.78 6.42
CA TYR A 51 5.73 -10.55 7.23
C TYR A 51 5.94 -10.26 8.70
N THR A 52 4.83 -10.20 9.44
CA THR A 52 4.88 -10.12 10.91
C THR A 52 4.91 -11.53 11.48
N TYR A 53 5.93 -11.82 12.26
CA TYR A 53 6.03 -13.01 13.10
C TYR A 53 5.51 -12.67 14.50
N SER A 54 4.85 -13.61 15.19
CA SER A 54 4.28 -13.41 16.55
C SER A 54 5.33 -13.01 17.57
N ASN A 55 6.53 -13.58 17.44
CA ASN A 55 7.65 -13.32 18.31
C ASN A 55 8.98 -13.70 17.66
N MET A 56 10.06 -13.27 18.32
CA MET A 56 11.44 -13.54 17.89
C MET A 56 11.73 -15.05 17.79
N CYS A 57 11.19 -15.89 18.69
CA CYS A 57 11.42 -17.34 18.67
C CYS A 57 10.87 -17.98 17.38
N ILE A 58 9.64 -17.66 16.99
CA ILE A 58 9.04 -18.18 15.76
C ILE A 58 9.80 -17.69 14.52
N PHE A 59 10.29 -16.44 14.52
CA PHE A 59 11.15 -15.92 13.46
C PHE A 59 12.47 -16.69 13.35
N GLN A 60 13.19 -16.87 14.46
CA GLN A 60 14.45 -17.61 14.49
C GLN A 60 14.28 -19.07 14.09
N CYS A 61 13.18 -19.71 14.52
CA CYS A 61 12.82 -21.05 14.07
C CYS A 61 12.61 -21.10 12.54
N ALA A 62 11.90 -20.12 11.97
CA ALA A 62 11.72 -20.05 10.52
C ALA A 62 13.05 -19.81 9.77
N GLN A 63 14.01 -19.10 10.37
CA GLN A 63 15.36 -18.92 9.82
C GLN A 63 16.17 -20.22 9.75
N GLU A 64 15.79 -21.29 10.44
CA GLU A 64 16.44 -22.60 10.29
C GLU A 64 16.23 -23.18 8.89
N THR A 65 15.02 -23.02 8.36
CA THR A 65 14.64 -23.52 7.03
C THR A 65 14.86 -22.49 5.92
N LYS A 66 14.80 -21.19 6.25
CA LYS A 66 14.95 -20.11 5.28
C LYS A 66 15.92 -19.04 5.77
N LYS A 67 17.19 -19.21 5.43
CA LYS A 67 18.29 -18.34 5.88
C LYS A 67 18.22 -16.90 5.33
N ASP A 68 17.50 -16.69 4.24
CA ASP A 68 17.32 -15.36 3.62
C ASP A 68 16.31 -14.45 4.34
N LEU A 69 15.61 -14.98 5.36
CA LEU A 69 14.73 -14.17 6.19
C LEU A 69 15.56 -13.17 6.99
N ALA A 70 15.24 -11.88 6.84
CA ALA A 70 15.97 -10.81 7.52
C ALA A 70 15.04 -10.04 8.46
N LEU A 71 15.44 -9.90 9.72
CA LEU A 71 14.76 -9.00 10.66
C LEU A 71 14.87 -7.56 10.15
N LEU A 72 13.74 -6.86 10.06
CA LEU A 72 13.69 -5.44 9.73
C LEU A 72 13.68 -4.59 10.99
N TYR A 73 12.72 -4.85 11.89
CA TYR A 73 12.57 -4.14 13.16
C TYR A 73 11.62 -4.88 14.11
N GLU A 74 11.67 -4.51 15.38
CA GLU A 74 10.75 -4.99 16.42
C GLU A 74 9.35 -4.35 16.31
N GLY A 75 8.33 -5.16 16.60
CA GLY A 75 6.93 -4.88 16.37
C GLY A 75 6.41 -5.41 15.03
N SER A 76 5.09 -5.34 14.85
CA SER A 76 4.43 -5.70 13.60
C SER A 76 4.91 -4.85 12.43
N CYS A 77 4.94 -5.44 11.24
CA CYS A 77 5.21 -4.70 10.02
C CYS A 77 4.18 -3.59 9.81
N CYS A 78 4.67 -2.42 9.39
CA CYS A 78 3.85 -1.35 8.86
C CYS A 78 3.06 -1.89 7.66
N SER A 79 1.75 -1.69 7.67
CA SER A 79 0.87 -2.11 6.60
C SER A 79 -0.38 -1.27 6.66
N ALA A 80 -0.73 -0.68 5.53
CA ALA A 80 -1.98 0.05 5.42
C ALA A 80 -3.12 -0.97 5.28
N ARG A 81 -3.79 -1.28 6.39
CA ARG A 81 -4.75 -2.41 6.48
C ARG A 81 -6.00 -2.22 5.63
N TYR A 82 -6.34 -0.98 5.30
CA TYR A 82 -7.51 -0.62 4.51
C TYR A 82 -7.23 0.65 3.74
N CYS A 83 -6.97 0.52 2.44
CA CYS A 83 -6.72 1.67 1.59
C CYS A 83 -7.82 1.85 0.60
N ASN A 84 -8.45 3.01 0.69
CA ASN A 84 -9.38 3.43 -0.33
C ASN A 84 -8.61 4.08 -1.48
N MET A 85 -8.67 3.48 -2.66
CA MET A 85 -8.06 4.03 -3.89
C MET A 85 -8.57 5.44 -4.26
N PHE A 86 -9.64 5.91 -3.63
CA PHE A 86 -10.20 7.24 -3.84
C PHE A 86 -9.58 8.34 -2.98
N GLU A 87 -8.67 8.01 -2.06
CA GLU A 87 -7.95 9.00 -1.25
C GLU A 87 -7.18 10.00 -2.13
N GLN A 88 -6.94 11.19 -1.58
CA GLN A 88 -6.18 12.23 -2.26
C GLN A 88 -4.69 11.99 -2.02
N PRO A 89 -3.83 12.27 -3.02
CA PRO A 89 -2.40 12.24 -2.82
C PRO A 89 -1.97 13.26 -1.76
N VAL A 90 -0.87 12.97 -1.07
CA VAL A 90 -0.30 13.84 -0.04
C VAL A 90 1.14 14.19 -0.37
N CYS A 91 1.54 15.40 -0.02
CA CYS A 91 2.94 15.83 -0.04
C CYS A 91 3.46 15.80 1.39
N ALA A 92 4.65 15.24 1.58
CA ALA A 92 5.38 15.33 2.83
C ALA A 92 6.88 15.37 2.58
N GLU A 93 7.57 16.34 3.18
CA GLU A 93 9.03 16.56 3.02
C GLU A 93 9.50 16.60 1.55
N GLY A 94 8.68 17.17 0.67
CA GLY A 94 8.98 17.33 -0.75
C GLY A 94 8.83 16.04 -1.55
N GLN A 95 8.25 14.99 -0.97
CA GLN A 95 7.88 13.75 -1.64
C GLN A 95 6.36 13.65 -1.77
N MET A 96 5.91 13.32 -2.98
CA MET A 96 4.50 13.01 -3.24
C MET A 96 4.23 11.53 -2.97
N TYR A 97 3.17 11.27 -2.22
CA TYR A 97 2.59 9.96 -1.98
C TYR A 97 1.26 9.89 -2.71
N GLN A 98 1.04 8.82 -3.47
CA GLN A 98 -0.13 8.68 -4.35
C GLN A 98 -1.42 8.55 -3.54
N THR A 99 -1.32 8.08 -2.30
CA THR A 99 -2.44 7.93 -1.35
C THR A 99 -2.01 8.29 0.07
N VAL A 100 -2.97 8.57 0.96
CA VAL A 100 -2.67 8.79 2.38
C VAL A 100 -2.11 7.51 3.01
N CYS A 101 -2.64 6.35 2.65
CA CYS A 101 -2.10 5.06 3.05
C CYS A 101 -0.61 4.85 2.78
N GLU A 102 -0.14 5.19 1.59
CA GLU A 102 1.27 5.06 1.22
C GLU A 102 2.13 5.94 2.14
N PHE A 103 1.64 7.14 2.44
CA PHE A 103 2.29 8.03 3.40
C PHE A 103 2.26 7.46 4.82
N GLU A 104 1.13 6.92 5.29
CA GLU A 104 1.01 6.34 6.63
C GLU A 104 1.94 5.15 6.82
N GLU A 105 2.06 4.28 5.81
CA GLU A 105 3.00 3.17 5.82
C GLU A 105 4.44 3.69 5.91
N ARG A 106 4.79 4.72 5.11
CA ARG A 106 6.11 5.35 5.16
C ARG A 106 6.40 6.00 6.50
N GLN A 107 5.47 6.77 7.04
CA GLN A 107 5.58 7.42 8.35
C GLN A 107 5.77 6.38 9.46
N CYS A 108 5.04 5.26 9.40
CA CYS A 108 5.20 4.15 10.33
C CYS A 108 6.62 3.58 10.28
N ILE A 109 7.15 3.32 9.08
CA ILE A 109 8.50 2.77 8.90
C ILE A 109 9.55 3.73 9.46
N GLU A 110 9.43 5.01 9.14
CA GLU A 110 10.33 6.07 9.62
C GLU A 110 10.33 6.19 11.14
N PHE A 111 9.16 6.12 11.75
CA PHE A 111 9.06 6.11 13.20
C PHE A 111 9.66 4.84 13.82
N LYS A 112 9.43 3.67 13.21
CA LYS A 112 9.95 2.39 13.72
C LYS A 112 11.47 2.33 13.67
N LEU A 113 12.08 2.80 12.58
CA LEU A 113 13.52 2.73 12.36
C LEU A 113 14.30 3.90 12.98
N PHE A 114 13.75 5.12 12.89
CA PHE A 114 14.49 6.33 13.21
C PHE A 114 13.85 7.19 14.30
N LYS A 115 12.68 6.80 14.82
CA LYS A 115 11.88 7.61 15.75
C LYS A 115 11.54 9.00 15.19
N ASN A 116 11.50 9.10 13.86
CA ASN A 116 11.21 10.33 13.14
C ASN A 116 9.71 10.40 12.79
N HIS A 117 9.14 11.59 12.87
CA HIS A 117 7.77 11.86 12.45
C HIS A 117 7.79 12.78 11.23
N ILE A 118 7.40 12.22 10.08
CA ILE A 118 7.23 13.00 8.86
C ILE A 118 5.89 13.75 8.93
N SER A 119 5.91 15.06 8.67
CA SER A 119 4.72 15.89 8.60
C SER A 119 4.25 16.12 7.16
N MET A 120 2.94 16.00 6.94
CA MET A 120 2.33 16.43 5.67
C MET A 120 2.43 17.95 5.55
N ASP A 121 2.91 18.41 4.40
CA ASP A 121 3.00 19.84 4.09
C ASP A 121 2.83 20.04 2.58
N SER A 122 1.61 20.41 2.17
CA SER A 122 1.28 20.63 0.76
C SER A 122 1.79 21.96 0.21
N SER A 123 2.41 22.81 1.04
CA SER A 123 2.90 24.12 0.63
C SER A 123 4.33 24.10 0.06
N GLN A 124 4.98 22.93 0.09
CA GLN A 124 6.38 22.81 -0.33
C GLN A 124 6.54 22.88 -1.85
N GLU A 125 7.36 23.82 -2.31
CA GLU A 125 7.68 24.02 -3.73
C GLU A 125 8.21 22.77 -4.43
N LYS A 126 8.84 21.85 -3.68
CA LYS A 126 9.41 20.61 -4.19
C LYS A 126 8.35 19.57 -4.59
N CYS A 127 7.13 19.70 -4.09
CA CYS A 127 6.01 18.85 -4.47
C CYS A 127 5.33 19.40 -5.72
N SER A 128 5.85 19.01 -6.89
CA SER A 128 5.17 19.26 -8.16
C SER A 128 4.04 18.25 -8.36
N CYS A 129 2.81 18.75 -8.51
CA CYS A 129 1.65 17.94 -8.93
C CYS A 129 1.76 17.42 -10.39
N THR A 130 2.88 17.65 -11.06
CA THR A 130 3.17 17.19 -12.42
C THR A 130 4.10 15.98 -12.39
N ALA A 131 3.58 14.82 -11.99
CA ALA A 131 4.30 13.58 -12.26
C ALA A 131 4.23 13.28 -13.78
N PRO A 132 5.34 12.92 -14.44
CA PRO A 132 5.29 12.45 -15.82
C PRO A 132 4.46 11.17 -15.89
N CYS A 133 3.40 11.19 -16.70
CA CYS A 133 2.50 10.05 -16.87
C CYS A 133 2.81 9.30 -18.16
N PRO A 134 2.60 7.97 -18.20
CA PRO A 134 2.54 7.23 -19.46
C PRO A 134 1.50 7.86 -20.39
N THR A 135 1.73 7.80 -21.70
CA THR A 135 0.81 8.33 -22.72
C THR A 135 -0.27 7.32 -23.14
N GLU A 136 -0.41 6.22 -22.40
CA GLU A 136 -1.43 5.22 -22.66
C GLU A 136 -2.84 5.78 -22.40
N TRP A 137 -3.77 5.42 -23.28
CA TRP A 137 -5.16 5.81 -23.17
C TRP A 137 -5.95 4.71 -22.44
N ASN A 138 -6.17 4.92 -21.14
CA ASN A 138 -6.97 4.05 -20.28
C ASN A 138 -7.88 4.93 -19.41
N PRO A 139 -8.93 5.53 -20.02
CA PRO A 139 -9.56 6.71 -19.47
C PRO A 139 -10.36 6.40 -18.19
N VAL A 140 -10.31 7.33 -17.24
CA VAL A 140 -11.10 7.29 -16.01
C VAL A 140 -11.96 8.55 -15.90
N CYS A 141 -13.15 8.42 -15.33
CA CYS A 141 -14.07 9.55 -15.12
C CYS A 141 -14.16 9.87 -13.63
N ASP A 142 -14.10 11.16 -13.29
CA ASP A 142 -14.24 11.62 -11.90
C ASP A 142 -15.68 11.99 -11.53
N LYS A 143 -15.89 12.32 -10.25
CA LYS A 143 -17.22 12.68 -9.73
C LYS A 143 -17.77 13.99 -10.30
N LYS A 144 -16.92 14.83 -10.91
CA LYS A 144 -17.30 16.09 -11.59
C LYS A 144 -17.61 15.84 -13.07
N GLY A 145 -17.50 14.60 -13.56
CA GLY A 145 -17.73 14.23 -14.95
C GLY A 145 -16.55 14.53 -15.86
N GLN A 146 -15.36 14.84 -15.34
CA GLN A 146 -14.16 15.05 -16.15
C GLN A 146 -13.52 13.70 -16.49
N THR A 147 -13.18 13.53 -17.78
CA THR A 147 -12.45 12.35 -18.26
C THR A 147 -10.95 12.64 -18.28
N HIS A 148 -10.19 11.77 -17.63
CA HIS A 148 -8.74 11.82 -17.56
C HIS A 148 -8.16 10.73 -18.46
N ALA A 149 -7.07 11.01 -19.18
CA ALA A 149 -6.50 10.10 -20.18
C ALA A 149 -6.09 8.73 -19.58
N ASN A 150 -5.61 8.75 -18.34
CA ASN A 150 -5.35 7.57 -17.53
C ASN A 150 -5.37 7.90 -16.02
N PHE A 151 -5.23 6.87 -15.19
CA PHE A 151 -5.25 7.01 -13.72
C PHE A 151 -4.15 7.96 -13.20
N CYS A 152 -2.97 7.98 -13.82
CA CYS A 152 -1.90 8.91 -13.44
C CYS A 152 -2.33 10.37 -13.66
N THR A 153 -2.90 10.69 -14.83
CA THR A 153 -3.39 12.05 -15.12
C THR A 153 -4.54 12.47 -14.19
N PHE A 154 -5.36 11.53 -13.73
CA PHE A 154 -6.40 11.75 -12.71
C PHE A 154 -5.82 12.06 -11.32
N LEU A 155 -4.73 11.40 -10.91
CA LEU A 155 -4.08 11.70 -9.63
C LEU A 155 -3.42 13.09 -9.64
N ASN A 156 -2.79 13.46 -10.76
CA ASN A 156 -2.22 14.80 -10.93
C ASN A 156 -3.32 15.88 -10.82
N SER A 157 -4.47 15.70 -11.47
CA SER A 157 -5.58 16.68 -11.40
C SER A 157 -6.17 16.81 -9.99
N LYS A 158 -6.22 15.72 -9.21
CA LYS A 158 -6.60 15.78 -7.78
C LYS A 158 -5.66 16.63 -6.94
N CYS A 159 -4.35 16.61 -7.23
CA CYS A 159 -3.34 17.36 -6.51
C CYS A 159 -3.52 18.89 -6.69
N TYR A 160 -3.83 19.35 -7.91
CA TYR A 160 -4.04 20.77 -8.20
C TYR A 160 -5.21 21.40 -7.46
N HIS A 161 -6.22 20.62 -7.05
CA HIS A 161 -7.41 21.12 -6.37
C HIS A 161 -7.21 21.45 -4.86
N LYS A 162 -6.02 21.25 -4.30
CA LYS A 162 -5.67 21.72 -2.94
C LYS A 162 -4.93 23.07 -2.89
N ASN A 163 -4.45 23.56 -4.04
CA ASN A 163 -3.66 24.80 -4.13
C ASN A 163 -4.47 25.99 -4.69
N GLN A 164 -5.80 25.93 -4.61
CA GLN A 164 -6.76 27.02 -4.87
C GLN A 164 -7.72 27.10 -3.69
#